data_AF-A0A841VGN6-F1
#
_entry.id   AF-A0A841VGN6-F1
#
_cell.length_a   1.000
_cell.length_b   1.000
_cell.length_c   1.000
_cell.angle_alpha   90.00
_cell.angle_beta   90.00
_cell.angle_gamma   90.00
#
_symmetry.space_group_name_H-M   'P 1'
#
loop_
_entity.id
_entity.type
_entity.pdbx_description
1 polymer ?
#
loop_
_entity_poly.entity_id
_entity_poly.type
_entity_poly.pdbx_seq_one_letter_code
_entity_poly.pdbx_strand_id
1 'polypeptide(L)' 'MFGLSELKQTRVYQEGKQEGRFDAKLEAVHKLLALGLSVEQIAQALDLDIAQVQQGVQQKPVNE' A
#
# COMPACT_ATOMS: atom_id res chain seq x y z
N MET A 1 -7.72 -30.31 -14.13
CA MET A 1 -6.89 -29.89 -12.98
C MET A 1 -6.38 -28.49 -13.28
N PHE A 2 -7.04 -27.45 -12.77
CA PHE A 2 -6.58 -26.06 -12.93
C PHE A 2 -5.45 -25.84 -11.93
N GLY A 3 -4.20 -25.87 -12.42
CA GLY A 3 -3.03 -25.66 -11.61
C GLY A 3 -2.85 -24.17 -11.29
N LEU A 4 -2.57 -23.84 -10.03
CA LEU A 4 -2.20 -22.50 -9.57
C LEU A 4 -1.04 -21.86 -10.38
N SER A 5 -0.34 -22.66 -11.18
CA SER A 5 0.73 -22.24 -12.10
C SER A 5 0.23 -21.38 -13.28
N GLU A 6 -0.99 -21.58 -13.79
CA GLU A 6 -1.51 -20.77 -14.92
C GLU A 6 -2.01 -19.38 -14.47
N LEU A 7 -2.44 -19.25 -13.21
CA LEU A 7 -2.92 -17.97 -12.66
C LEU A 7 -1.81 -16.94 -12.48
N LYS A 8 -0.54 -17.37 -12.33
CA LYS A 8 0.61 -16.45 -12.27
C LYS A 8 0.87 -15.73 -13.59
N GLN A 9 0.33 -16.23 -14.70
CA GLN A 9 0.55 -15.71 -16.05
C GLN A 9 -0.65 -14.90 -16.59
N THR A 10 -1.78 -14.92 -15.89
CA THR A 10 -2.93 -14.05 -16.16
C THR A 10 -2.70 -12.62 -15.65
N ARG A 11 -3.16 -11.64 -16.43
CA ARG A 11 -3.17 -10.18 -16.13
C ARG A 11 -3.57 -9.85 -14.68
N VAL A 12 -4.52 -10.61 -14.14
CA VAL A 12 -5.04 -10.52 -12.77
C VAL A 12 -3.95 -10.63 -11.68
N TYR A 13 -2.91 -11.47 -11.87
CA TYR A 13 -1.82 -11.58 -10.89
C TYR A 13 -0.86 -10.38 -10.94
N GLN A 14 -0.68 -9.78 -12.12
CA GLN A 14 0.15 -8.59 -12.28
C GLN A 14 -0.57 -7.32 -11.78
N GLU A 15 -1.89 -7.26 -11.93
CA GLU A 15 -2.75 -6.21 -11.38
C GLU A 15 -2.83 -6.36 -9.85
N GLY A 16 -3.15 -7.53 -9.31
CA GLY A 16 -3.22 -7.76 -7.86
C GLY A 16 -1.89 -7.57 -7.12
N LYS A 17 -0.74 -7.80 -7.79
CA LYS A 17 0.59 -7.51 -7.21
C LYS A 17 0.92 -6.01 -7.20
N GLN A 18 0.36 -5.24 -8.13
CA GLN A 18 0.52 -3.78 -8.17
C GLN A 18 -0.43 -3.09 -7.20
N GLU A 19 -1.71 -3.49 -7.19
CA GLU A 19 -2.72 -3.02 -6.24
C GLU A 19 -2.30 -3.36 -4.81
N GLY A 20 -1.92 -4.61 -4.54
CA GLY A 20 -1.47 -5.02 -3.21
C GLY A 20 -0.18 -4.33 -2.74
N ARG A 21 0.66 -3.82 -3.64
CA ARG A 21 1.82 -2.99 -3.27
C ARG A 21 1.44 -1.57 -2.91
N PHE A 22 0.47 -1.00 -3.61
CA PHE A 22 -0.02 0.34 -3.31
C PHE A 22 -0.81 0.34 -2.01
N ASP A 23 -1.74 -0.61 -1.85
CA ASP A 23 -2.51 -0.79 -0.61
C ASP A 23 -1.61 -1.08 0.59
N ALA A 24 -0.62 -1.98 0.45
CA ALA A 24 0.32 -2.25 1.55
C ALA A 24 1.14 -1.02 1.95
N LYS A 25 1.49 -0.15 0.99
CA LYS A 25 2.18 1.12 1.29
C LYS A 25 1.26 2.09 2.02
N LEU A 26 -0.01 2.21 1.62
CA LEU A 26 -0.99 3.05 2.32
C LEU A 26 -1.30 2.54 3.72
N GLU A 27 -1.42 1.23 3.88
CA GLU A 27 -1.63 0.60 5.18
C GLU A 27 -0.41 0.79 6.10
N ALA A 28 0.80 0.73 5.54
CA ALA A 28 2.04 1.03 6.27
C ALA A 28 2.09 2.50 6.71
N VAL A 29 1.69 3.45 5.86
CA VAL A 29 1.58 4.87 6.24
C VAL A 29 0.67 5.03 7.46
N HIS A 30 -0.52 4.43 7.44
CA HIS A 30 -1.45 4.49 8.57
C HIS A 30 -0.90 3.88 9.85
N LYS A 31 -0.26 2.70 9.76
CA LYS A 31 0.35 2.03 10.93
C LYS A 31 1.48 2.86 11.53
N LEU A 32 2.32 3.47 10.70
CA LEU A 32 3.41 4.32 11.18
C LEU A 32 2.89 5.62 11.82
N LEU A 33 1.82 6.22 11.29
CA LEU A 33 1.15 7.34 11.95
C LEU A 33 0.53 6.96 13.29
N ALA A 34 -0.09 5.77 13.38
CA ALA A 34 -0.66 5.26 14.62
C ALA A 34 0.42 4.99 15.69
N LEU A 35 1.66 4.70 15.26
CA LEU A 35 2.84 4.60 16.13
C LEU A 35 3.43 5.97 16.49
N GLY A 36 2.88 7.07 15.99
CA GLY A 36 3.29 8.44 16.31
C GLY A 36 4.44 8.98 15.46
N LEU A 37 4.77 8.34 14.32
CA LEU A 37 5.78 8.87 13.40
C LEU A 37 5.23 10.07 12.62
N SER A 38 6.11 11.02 12.27
CA SER A 38 5.74 12.15 11.42
C SER A 38 5.65 11.74 9.94
N VAL A 39 4.91 12.52 9.16
CA VAL A 39 4.75 12.32 7.71
C VAL A 39 6.11 12.29 6.99
N GLU A 40 7.07 13.09 7.45
CA GLU A 40 8.44 13.14 6.88
C GLU A 40 9.23 11.85 7.17
N GLN A 41 9.12 11.33 8.41
CA GLN A 41 9.77 10.07 8.78
C GLN A 41 9.19 8.90 8.00
N ILE A 42 7.88 8.92 7.77
CA ILE A 42 7.17 7.90 6.99
C ILE A 42 7.55 7.98 5.52
N ALA A 43 7.61 9.19 4.96
CA ALA A 43 8.09 9.45 3.61
C ALA A 43 9.49 8.87 3.40
N GLN A 44 10.39 9.12 4.35
CA GLN A 44 11.75 8.59 4.29
C GLN A 44 11.83 7.06 4.51
N ALA A 45 11.01 6.51 5.41
CA ALA A 45 11.00 5.08 5.69
C ALA A 45 10.39 4.23 4.55
N LEU A 46 9.43 4.79 3.81
CA LEU A 46 8.73 4.12 2.71
C LEU A 46 9.27 4.51 1.32
N ASP A 47 10.27 5.40 1.28
CA ASP A 47 10.81 5.99 0.05
C ASP A 47 9.67 6.57 -0.82
N LEU A 48 8.83 7.39 -0.17
CA LEU A 48 7.65 8.02 -0.73
C LEU A 48 7.76 9.54 -0.58
N ASP A 49 7.13 10.25 -1.50
CA ASP A 49 6.97 11.70 -1.36
C ASP A 49 6.01 12.03 -0.21
N ILE A 50 6.24 13.16 0.47
CA ILE A 50 5.32 13.67 1.49
C ILE A 50 3.90 13.81 0.94
N ALA A 51 3.76 14.22 -0.32
CA ALA A 51 2.47 14.28 -0.99
C ALA A 51 1.80 12.89 -1.10
N GLN A 52 2.57 11.84 -1.38
CA GLN A 52 2.05 10.46 -1.45
C GLN A 52 1.67 9.93 -0.07
N VAL A 53 2.46 10.22 0.95
CA VAL A 53 2.13 9.89 2.34
C VAL A 53 0.85 10.60 2.76
N GLN A 54 0.72 11.90 2.47
CA GLN A 54 -0.49 12.70 2.72
C GLN A 54 -1.74 12.18 2.01
N GLN A 55 -1.59 11.73 0.75
CA GLN A 55 -2.68 11.05 0.03
C GLN A 55 -3.09 9.78 0.77
N GLY A 56 -2.13 8.99 1.27
CA GLY A 56 -2.39 7.83 2.10
C GLY A 56 -3.12 8.14 3.40
N VAL A 57 -2.76 9.23 4.09
CA VAL A 57 -3.46 9.66 5.31
C VAL A 57 -4.90 10.09 5.04
N GLN A 58 -5.14 10.73 3.89
CA GLN A 58 -6.47 11.21 3.49
C GLN A 58 -7.35 10.08 2.96
N GLN A 59 -6.75 9.07 2.34
CA GLN A 59 -7.40 7.81 1.98
C GLN A 59 -7.52 6.91 3.21
N LYS A 60 -8.13 7.42 4.28
CA LYS A 60 -8.67 6.56 5.32
C LYS A 60 -9.61 5.54 4.65
N PRO A 61 -9.44 4.23 4.86
CA PRO A 61 -10.63 3.39 4.92
C PRO A 61 -11.39 3.91 6.16
N VAL A 62 -12.45 4.67 5.91
CA VAL A 62 -13.49 4.87 6.91
C VAL A 62 -14.07 3.48 7.18
N ASN A 63 -13.45 2.79 8.13
CA ASN A 63 -13.99 1.56 8.67
C ASN A 63 -15.15 1.99 9.59
N GLU A 64 -16.35 1.98 9.02
CA GLU A 64 -17.56 1.64 9.77
C GLU A 64 -17.49 0.15 10.18
#